data_AF-A0A7S3MDU4-F1
#
_entry.id   AF-A0A7S3MDU4-F1
#
_cell.length_a   1.000
_cell.length_b   1.000
_cell.length_c   1.000
_cell.angle_alpha   90.00
_cell.angle_beta   90.00
_cell.angle_gamma   90.00
#
_symmetry.space_group_name_H-M   'P 1'
#
loop_
_entity.id
_entity.type
_entity.pdbx_description
1 polymer ?
#
loop_
_entity_poly.entity_id
_entity_poly.type
_entity_poly.pdbx_seq_one_letter_code
_entity_poly.pdbx_strand_id
1 'polypeptide(L)'
;AVNPAWSSIAGCYSPCSKLTYPDWTAATKAEGRMQAKQGDGIASYCCPTLDACDGKLENTSFVHSVREMCPGLNAYDYDRGMGVGTCPAGTRYEMIFYCPSSKPS
;
A
#
# COMPACT_ATOMS: atom_id res chain seq x y z
N ALA A 1 9.15 -1.49 -9.36
CA ALA A 1 10.00 -0.37 -9.77
C ALA A 1 11.44 -0.83 -9.66
N VAL A 2 12.29 -0.49 -10.62
CA VAL A 2 13.72 -0.84 -10.58
C VAL A 2 14.52 0.45 -10.46
N ASN A 3 15.45 0.50 -9.52
CA ASN A 3 16.36 1.61 -9.36
C ASN A 3 17.34 1.62 -10.56
N PRO A 4 17.42 2.71 -11.35
CA PRO A 4 18.25 2.74 -12.55
C PRO A 4 19.75 2.73 -12.25
N ALA A 5 20.19 3.14 -11.06
CA ALA A 5 21.59 3.17 -10.68
C ALA A 5 22.13 1.78 -10.26
N TRP A 6 21.30 0.93 -9.66
CA TRP A 6 21.75 -0.35 -9.06
C TRP A 6 21.04 -1.60 -9.60
N SER A 7 20.10 -1.42 -10.53
CA SER A 7 19.28 -2.48 -11.12
C SER A 7 18.57 -3.36 -10.08
N SER A 8 18.28 -2.81 -8.90
CA SER A 8 17.59 -3.51 -7.80
C SER A 8 16.14 -3.05 -7.69
N ILE A 9 15.31 -3.84 -7.00
CA ILE A 9 13.94 -3.44 -6.65
C ILE A 9 14.00 -2.16 -5.82
N ALA A 10 13.29 -1.11 -6.28
CA ALA A 10 13.24 0.20 -5.62
C ALA A 10 12.06 0.34 -4.63
N GLY A 11 11.13 -0.61 -4.65
CA GLY A 11 9.95 -0.60 -3.81
C GLY A 11 8.93 -1.66 -4.21
N CYS A 12 7.95 -1.87 -3.33
CA CYS A 12 6.87 -2.82 -3.49
C CYS A 12 5.54 -2.09 -3.72
N TYR A 13 4.66 -2.67 -4.54
CA TYR A 13 3.32 -2.13 -4.74
C TYR A 13 2.34 -2.74 -3.75
N SER A 14 1.38 -1.93 -3.31
CA SER A 14 0.13 -2.49 -2.83
C SER A 14 -0.63 -3.18 -3.97
N PRO A 15 -1.42 -4.23 -3.68
CA PRO A 15 -2.23 -4.92 -4.68
C PRO A 15 -3.13 -3.96 -5.47
N CYS A 16 -3.78 -2.99 -4.81
CA CYS A 16 -4.56 -1.96 -5.50
C CYS A 16 -3.72 -1.14 -6.48
N SER A 17 -2.54 -0.66 -6.06
CA SER A 17 -1.67 0.13 -6.93
C SER A 17 -1.22 -0.67 -8.15
N LYS A 18 -0.89 -1.95 -7.96
CA LYS A 18 -0.50 -2.85 -9.05
C LYS A 18 -1.62 -3.02 -10.10
N LEU A 19 -2.88 -2.98 -9.68
CA LEU A 19 -4.04 -3.23 -10.55
C LEU A 19 -4.60 -1.96 -11.22
N THR A 20 -4.29 -0.78 -10.67
CA THR A 20 -4.96 0.49 -11.05
C THR A 20 -4.03 1.55 -11.63
N TYR A 21 -2.71 1.38 -11.48
CA TYR A 21 -1.77 2.37 -12.00
C TYR A 21 -1.25 1.96 -13.39
N PRO A 22 -1.53 2.75 -14.44
CA PRO A 22 -1.23 2.40 -15.83
C PRO A 22 0.26 2.29 -16.10
N ASP A 23 1.07 3.06 -15.37
CA ASP A 23 2.53 3.13 -15.56
C ASP A 23 3.27 1.85 -15.16
N TRP A 24 2.57 0.86 -14.58
CA TRP A 24 3.22 -0.32 -14.00
C TRP A 24 2.90 -1.64 -14.68
N THR A 25 1.73 -1.76 -15.31
CA THR A 25 1.40 -2.96 -16.09
C THR A 25 0.60 -2.58 -17.33
N ALA A 26 0.90 -3.20 -18.47
CA ALA A 26 0.03 -3.14 -19.65
C ALA A 26 -1.36 -3.80 -19.40
N ALA A 27 -1.51 -4.50 -18.27
CA ALA A 27 -2.72 -5.19 -17.84
C ALA A 27 -3.58 -4.34 -16.88
N THR A 28 -3.30 -3.05 -16.74
CA THR A 28 -4.09 -2.16 -15.87
C THR A 28 -5.55 -2.12 -16.36
N LYS A 29 -6.46 -2.54 -15.48
CA LYS A 29 -7.88 -2.75 -15.80
C LYS A 29 -8.78 -1.55 -15.42
N ALA A 30 -8.23 -0.53 -14.78
CA ALA A 30 -8.97 0.62 -14.28
C ALA A 30 -8.24 1.94 -14.57
N GLU A 31 -8.96 3.01 -14.94
CA GLU A 31 -8.42 4.35 -15.14
C GLU A 31 -8.16 5.07 -13.80
N GLY A 32 -7.42 4.43 -12.90
CA GLY A 32 -7.00 4.98 -11.60
C GLY A 32 -7.66 4.34 -10.36
N ARG A 33 -7.07 4.61 -9.18
CA ARG A 33 -7.45 3.99 -7.89
C ARG A 33 -8.91 4.16 -7.50
N MET A 34 -9.50 5.31 -7.85
CA MET A 34 -10.87 5.69 -7.48
C MET A 34 -11.94 5.10 -8.42
N GLN A 35 -11.52 4.40 -9.49
CA GLN A 35 -12.44 3.84 -10.47
C GLN A 35 -12.70 2.34 -10.28
N ALA A 36 -12.09 1.69 -9.29
CA ALA A 36 -12.46 0.34 -8.90
C ALA A 36 -13.92 0.36 -8.43
N LYS A 37 -14.82 -0.23 -9.22
CA LYS A 37 -16.23 -0.35 -8.88
C LYS A 37 -16.40 -1.60 -8.00
N GLN A 38 -17.57 -1.77 -7.41
CA GLN A 38 -17.87 -3.07 -6.79
C GLN A 38 -18.15 -4.12 -7.88
N GLY A 39 -17.53 -5.29 -7.75
CA GLY A 39 -17.78 -6.45 -8.63
C GLY A 39 -16.63 -6.79 -9.59
N ASP A 40 -15.71 -5.87 -9.83
CA ASP A 40 -14.59 -5.99 -10.81
C ASP A 40 -13.38 -6.78 -10.28
N GLY A 41 -13.51 -7.40 -9.10
CA GLY A 41 -12.44 -8.14 -8.41
C GLY A 41 -11.30 -7.27 -7.87
N ILE A 42 -11.13 -6.05 -8.39
CA ILE A 42 -10.17 -5.04 -7.93
C ILE A 42 -10.66 -4.34 -6.65
N ALA A 43 -11.99 -4.17 -6.53
CA ALA A 43 -12.64 -3.51 -5.39
C ALA A 43 -12.16 -4.03 -4.04
N SER A 44 -11.94 -5.33 -3.93
CA SER A 44 -11.51 -5.93 -2.67
C SER A 44 -10.09 -5.54 -2.28
N TYR A 45 -9.23 -5.21 -3.24
CA TYR A 45 -7.87 -4.73 -2.99
C TYR A 45 -7.78 -3.22 -2.80
N CYS A 46 -8.62 -2.46 -3.50
CA CYS A 46 -8.66 -1.00 -3.41
C CYS A 46 -9.58 -0.47 -2.31
N CYS A 47 -10.46 -1.33 -1.79
CA CYS A 47 -11.39 -1.06 -0.71
C CYS A 47 -12.07 0.33 -0.77
N PRO A 48 -12.86 0.64 -1.82
CA PRO A 48 -13.56 1.93 -1.89
C PRO A 48 -14.63 2.09 -0.80
N THR A 49 -15.12 0.98 -0.25
CA THR A 49 -16.01 0.91 0.92
C THR A 49 -15.59 -0.28 1.79
N LEU A 50 -15.88 -0.24 3.10
CA LEU A 50 -15.56 -1.34 4.01
C LEU A 50 -16.11 -2.69 3.49
N ASP A 51 -17.39 -2.74 3.10
CA ASP A 51 -18.04 -3.94 2.56
C ASP A 51 -17.32 -4.53 1.33
N ALA A 52 -16.59 -3.70 0.56
CA ALA A 52 -15.86 -4.18 -0.61
C ALA A 52 -14.69 -5.09 -0.22
N CYS A 53 -14.06 -4.86 0.94
CA CYS A 53 -12.85 -5.58 1.38
C CYS A 53 -12.94 -6.28 2.74
N ASP A 54 -14.05 -6.14 3.48
CA ASP A 54 -14.21 -6.75 4.80
C ASP A 54 -13.99 -8.27 4.76
N GLY A 55 -13.10 -8.77 5.62
CA GLY A 55 -12.69 -10.17 5.67
C GLY A 55 -11.91 -10.71 4.46
N LYS A 56 -11.59 -9.89 3.45
CA LYS A 56 -10.95 -10.35 2.20
C LYS A 56 -9.44 -10.14 2.16
N LEU A 57 -8.94 -9.12 2.87
CA LEU A 57 -7.54 -8.70 2.76
C LEU A 57 -6.65 -9.17 3.90
N GLU A 58 -7.21 -9.39 5.09
CA GLU A 58 -6.48 -9.60 6.34
C GLU A 58 -5.46 -10.76 6.29
N ASN A 59 -5.80 -11.82 5.55
CA ASN A 59 -4.99 -13.04 5.43
C ASN A 59 -4.21 -13.13 4.11
N THR A 60 -4.10 -12.03 3.37
CA THR A 60 -3.29 -12.02 2.15
C THR A 60 -1.80 -12.02 2.48
N SER A 61 -0.98 -12.65 1.64
CA SER A 61 0.48 -12.62 1.80
C SER A 61 1.03 -11.20 1.85
N PHE A 62 0.43 -10.28 1.11
CA PHE A 62 0.79 -8.87 1.15
C PHE A 62 0.60 -8.26 2.55
N VAL A 63 -0.57 -8.44 3.18
CA VAL A 63 -0.84 -7.91 4.52
C VAL A 63 0.08 -8.55 5.56
N HIS A 64 0.34 -9.86 5.46
CA HIS A 64 1.30 -10.53 6.34
C HIS A 64 2.71 -9.93 6.20
N SER A 65 3.21 -9.76 4.97
CA SER A 65 4.54 -9.17 4.75
C SER A 65 4.65 -7.74 5.24
N VAL A 66 3.62 -6.90 5.04
CA VAL A 66 3.64 -5.52 5.55
C VAL A 66 3.68 -5.50 7.08
N ARG A 67 2.87 -6.33 7.74
CA ARG A 67 2.84 -6.41 9.22
C ARG A 67 4.15 -6.94 9.81
N GLU A 68 4.82 -7.86 9.11
CA GLU A 68 6.12 -8.40 9.52
C GLU A 68 7.25 -7.37 9.33
N MET A 69 7.30 -6.71 8.17
CA MET A 69 8.36 -5.75 7.84
C MET A 69 8.17 -4.40 8.53
N CYS A 70 6.93 -3.99 8.78
CA CYS A 70 6.58 -2.67 9.32
C CYS A 70 5.47 -2.78 10.37
N PRO A 71 5.79 -3.26 11.59
CA PRO A 71 4.82 -3.38 12.67
C PRO A 71 4.16 -2.02 12.99
N GLY A 72 2.85 -2.03 13.13
CA GLY A 72 2.06 -0.83 13.46
C GLY A 72 1.59 0.00 12.26
N LEU A 73 1.99 -0.29 11.03
CA LEU A 73 1.41 0.38 9.86
C LEU A 73 0.09 -0.27 9.43
N ASN A 74 -0.75 0.52 8.74
CA ASN A 74 -1.93 0.01 8.05
C ASN A 74 -1.51 -0.49 6.67
N ALA A 75 -1.76 -1.77 6.36
CA ALA A 75 -1.43 -2.37 5.07
C ALA A 75 -2.46 -2.06 3.97
N TYR A 76 -3.67 -1.66 4.34
CA TYR A 76 -4.75 -1.23 3.46
C TYR A 76 -5.66 -0.22 4.18
N ASP A 77 -6.59 0.40 3.45
CA ASP A 77 -7.35 1.58 3.90
C ASP A 77 -8.17 1.38 5.18
N TYR A 78 -8.66 0.17 5.43
CA TYR A 78 -9.42 -0.21 6.64
C TYR A 78 -8.68 -1.23 7.51
N ASP A 79 -7.35 -1.31 7.36
CA ASP A 79 -6.56 -2.17 8.24
C ASP A 79 -6.64 -1.67 9.68
N ARG A 80 -6.77 -2.61 10.61
CA ARG A 80 -6.78 -2.36 12.05
C ARG A 80 -5.37 -2.39 12.62
N GLY A 81 -4.42 -1.75 11.92
CA GLY A 81 -3.04 -1.54 12.38
C GLY A 81 -3.00 -0.51 13.52
N MET A 82 -2.13 0.51 13.45
CA MET A 82 -2.21 1.64 14.39
C MET A 82 -3.47 2.49 14.22
N GLY A 83 -4.14 2.44 13.06
CA GLY A 83 -5.26 3.33 12.75
C GLY A 83 -4.80 4.78 12.52
N VAL A 84 -5.70 5.74 12.77
CA VAL A 84 -5.39 7.18 12.68
C VAL A 84 -4.79 7.65 14.01
N GLY A 85 -3.52 8.06 13.99
CA GLY A 85 -2.89 8.69 15.14
C GLY A 85 -3.46 10.08 15.40
N THR A 86 -3.93 10.33 16.62
CA THR A 86 -4.31 11.68 17.07
C THR A 86 -3.27 12.20 18.06
N CYS A 87 -2.94 13.49 17.97
CA CYS A 87 -2.04 14.12 18.93
C CYS A 87 -2.62 15.46 19.41
N PRO A 88 -2.31 15.88 20.65
CA PRO A 88 -2.76 17.15 21.18
C PRO A 88 -2.30 18.36 20.35
N ALA A 89 -3.03 19.47 20.47
CA ALA A 89 -2.61 20.74 19.90
C ALA A 89 -1.22 21.16 20.42
N GLY A 90 -0.36 21.65 19.53
CA GLY A 90 1.02 22.02 19.85
C GLY A 90 2.04 20.88 19.72
N THR A 91 1.61 19.67 19.36
CA THR A 91 2.53 18.57 19.03
C THR A 91 3.46 18.97 17.88
N ARG A 92 4.76 18.70 18.04
CA ARG A 92 5.77 18.83 16.99
C ARG A 92 6.14 17.44 16.50
N TYR A 93 6.23 17.29 15.19
CA TYR A 93 6.60 16.04 14.55
C TYR A 93 7.99 16.17 13.93
N GLU A 94 8.76 15.10 14.00
CA GLU A 94 9.98 14.92 13.24
C GLU A 94 9.75 13.81 12.21
N MET A 95 10.00 14.12 10.94
CA MET A 95 9.92 13.14 9.85
C MET A 95 11.33 12.82 9.38
N ILE A 96 11.75 11.58 9.58
CA ILE A 96 13.08 11.11 9.20
C ILE A 96 12.94 10.27 7.94
N PHE A 97 13.51 10.73 6.83
CA PHE A 97 13.64 9.95 5.62
C PHE A 97 14.90 9.10 5.69
N TYR A 98 14.73 7.79 5.86
CA TYR A 98 15.84 6.84 5.75
C TYR A 98 16.09 6.54 4.27
N CYS A 99 16.93 7.37 3.64
CA CYS A 99 17.38 7.20 2.26
C CYS A 99 18.76 6.55 2.24
N PRO A 100 18.87 5.21 2.12
CA PRO A 100 20.17 4.56 2.05
C PRO A 100 20.93 5.03 0.80
N SER A 101 22.14 5.55 1.01
CA SER A 101 23.05 6.01 -0.06
C SER A 101 23.79 4.86 -0.76
N SER A 102 23.61 3.63 -0.26
CA SER A 102 24.18 2.41 -0.81
C SER A 102 23.11 1.34 -0.97
N LYS A 103 23.37 0.39 -1.88
CA LYS A 103 22.49 -0.76 -2.10
C LYS A 103 22.40 -1.58 -0.80
N PRO A 104 21.19 -1.89 -0.28
CA PRO A 104 21.03 -2.84 0.81
C PRO A 104 21.66 -4.18 0.40
N SER A 105 22.53 -4.72 1.25
CA SER A 105 23.21 -6.01 1.06
C SER A 105 22.24 -7.18 1.02
#